data_AF-A0A9P6IJB7-F1
#
_entry.id   AF-A0A9P6IJB7-F1
#
_cell.length_a   1.000
_cell.length_b   1.000
_cell.length_c   1.000
_cell.angle_alpha   90.00
_cell.angle_beta   90.00
_cell.angle_gamma   90.00
#
_symmetry.space_group_name_H-M   'P 1'
#
loop_
_entity.id
_entity.type
_entity.pdbx_description
1 polymer ?
#
loop_
_entity_poly.entity_id
_entity_poly.type
_entity_poly.pdbx_seq_one_letter_code
_entity_poly.pdbx_strand_id
1 'polypeptide(L)'
;HDLSLIEFGIRIADFMPLAFKTVPVAGLAEKELKLLHGLRNLPNVIQLQDSFVNDNGDTVLVLPMLKLFDCHSVNKNICSIRKTMQQILTGLAAVHAKNI
;
A
#
# COMPACT_ATOMS: atom_id res chain seq x y z
N HIS A 1 6.35 -20.96 5.92
CA HIS A 1 5.39 -20.24 5.06
C HIS A 1 5.55 -18.77 5.40
N ASP A 2 6.21 -18.02 4.53
CA ASP A 2 6.62 -16.63 4.83
C ASP A 2 5.56 -15.66 4.32
N LEU A 3 4.33 -15.83 4.81
CA LEU A 3 3.20 -15.00 4.42
C LEU A 3 3.05 -13.86 5.43
N SER A 4 2.92 -12.64 4.93
CA SER A 4 2.57 -11.49 5.78
C SER A 4 1.15 -11.63 6.31
N LEU A 5 0.95 -11.21 7.55
CA LEU A 5 -0.39 -11.07 8.15
C LEU A 5 -0.93 -9.67 7.85
N ILE A 6 -2.20 -9.58 7.46
CA ILE A 6 -2.90 -8.30 7.27
C ILE A 6 -4.04 -8.21 8.26
N GLU A 7 -4.03 -7.16 9.07
CA GLU A 7 -5.10 -6.82 10.01
C GLU A 7 -5.65 -5.43 9.69
N PHE A 8 -6.87 -5.15 10.17
CA PHE A 8 -7.54 -3.86 9.96
C PHE A 8 -7.89 -3.23 11.29
N GLY A 9 -7.80 -1.90 11.34
CA GLY A 9 -8.17 -1.15 12.53
C GLY A 9 -8.37 0.32 12.23
N ILE A 10 -8.39 1.11 13.29
CA ILE A 10 -8.62 2.56 13.22
C ILE A 10 -7.53 3.30 13.98
N ARG A 11 -7.08 4.43 13.44
CA ARG A 11 -6.22 5.37 14.18
C ARG A 11 -7.05 6.09 15.23
N ILE A 12 -6.66 6.01 16.50
CA ILE A 12 -7.43 6.56 17.61
C ILE A 12 -7.55 8.10 17.53
N ALA A 13 -6.52 8.77 17.03
CA ALA A 13 -6.48 10.24 16.98
C ALA A 13 -7.54 10.87 16.06
N ASP A 14 -7.92 10.19 14.97
CA ASP A 14 -8.80 10.75 13.94
C ASP A 14 -9.79 9.74 13.34
N PHE A 15 -9.89 8.54 13.90
CA PHE A 15 -10.74 7.44 13.46
C PHE A 15 -10.50 7.00 12.00
N MET A 16 -9.34 7.31 11.42
CA MET A 16 -9.01 6.90 10.06
C MET A 16 -8.83 5.38 9.98
N PRO A 17 -9.48 4.69 9.03
CA PRO A 17 -9.29 3.25 8.83
C PRO A 17 -7.91 2.95 8.23
N LEU A 18 -7.22 1.98 8.81
CA LEU A 18 -5.87 1.58 8.45
C LEU A 18 -5.77 0.06 8.28
N ALA A 19 -4.79 -0.35 7.47
CA ALA A 19 -4.36 -1.73 7.34
C ALA A 19 -2.97 -1.88 7.98
N PHE A 20 -2.80 -2.94 8.77
CA PHE A 20 -1.56 -3.29 9.44
C PHE A 20 -1.00 -4.53 8.77
N LYS A 21 0.18 -4.39 8.13
CA LYS A 21 0.87 -5.50 7.49
C LYS A 21 2.06 -5.93 8.34
N THR A 22 1.97 -7.09 8.96
CA THR A 22 3.07 -7.68 9.73
C THR A 22 3.93 -8.54 8.81
N VAL A 23 5.23 -8.21 8.73
CA VAL A 23 6.20 -8.94 7.91
C VAL A 23 7.12 -9.73 8.84
N PRO A 24 6.97 -11.07 8.91
CA PRO A 24 7.66 -11.89 9.92
C PRO A 24 9.16 -12.09 9.64
N VAL A 25 9.61 -11.84 8.40
CA VAL A 25 11.01 -11.99 8.01
C VAL A 25 11.67 -10.61 7.99
N ALA A 26 12.57 -10.35 8.94
CA ALA A 26 13.23 -9.06 9.12
C ALA A 26 13.89 -8.50 7.84
N GLY A 27 14.61 -9.34 7.09
CA GLY A 27 15.24 -8.92 5.84
C GLY A 27 14.25 -8.53 4.73
N LEU A 28 13.08 -9.18 4.69
CA LEU A 28 11.99 -8.80 3.78
C LEU A 28 11.31 -7.51 4.24
N ALA A 29 11.10 -7.36 5.55
CA ALA A 29 10.52 -6.16 6.14
C ALA A 29 11.37 -4.92 5.85
N GLU A 30 12.69 -5.01 6.04
CA GLU A 30 13.62 -3.91 5.77
C GLU A 30 13.59 -3.52 4.28
N LYS A 31 13.61 -4.51 3.39
CA LYS A 31 13.53 -4.26 1.94
C LYS A 31 12.20 -3.58 1.59
N GLU A 32 11.08 -4.09 2.09
CA GLU A 32 9.76 -3.52 1.81
C GLU A 32 9.61 -2.10 2.36
N LEU A 33 10.10 -1.84 3.58
CA LEU A 33 10.11 -0.52 4.19
C LEU A 33 10.93 0.47 3.35
N LYS A 34 12.12 0.07 2.89
CA LYS A 34 12.96 0.89 1.99
C LYS A 34 12.26 1.21 0.67
N LEU A 35 11.60 0.23 0.06
CA LEU A 35 10.83 0.42 -1.17
C LEU A 35 9.68 1.43 -0.95
N LEU A 36 8.86 1.22 0.08
CA LEU A 36 7.73 2.10 0.37
C LEU A 36 8.16 3.53 0.71
N HIS A 37 9.28 3.71 1.41
CA HIS A 37 9.86 5.04 1.63
C HIS A 37 10.35 5.70 0.31
N GLY A 38 10.96 4.93 -0.60
CA GLY A 38 11.39 5.43 -1.90
C GLY A 38 10.23 5.85 -2.82
N LEU A 39 9.05 5.27 -2.60
CA LEU A 39 7.80 5.55 -3.34
C LEU A 39 6.99 6.70 -2.73
N ARG A 40 7.51 7.38 -1.70
CA ARG A 40 6.81 8.47 -1.04
C ARG A 40 6.50 9.60 -2.01
N ASN A 41 5.29 10.16 -1.91
CA ASN A 41 4.76 11.26 -2.73
C ASN A 41 4.58 10.92 -4.22
N LEU A 42 4.63 9.66 -4.63
CA LEU A 42 4.28 9.26 -5.99
C LEU A 42 2.76 9.20 -6.18
N PRO A 43 2.25 9.67 -7.33
CA PRO A 43 0.82 9.61 -7.63
C PRO A 43 0.37 8.16 -7.84
N ASN A 44 -0.84 7.83 -7.38
CA ASN A 44 -1.47 6.52 -7.58
C ASN A 44 -0.65 5.33 -7.02
N VAL A 45 0.22 5.57 -6.03
CA VAL A 45 0.97 4.53 -5.30
C VAL A 45 0.60 4.60 -3.83
N ILE A 46 0.41 3.44 -3.20
CA ILE A 46 0.11 3.35 -1.77
C ILE A 46 1.24 3.98 -0.95
N GLN A 47 0.86 4.76 0.05
CA GLN A 47 1.79 5.51 0.89
C GLN A 47 1.85 4.88 2.28
N LEU A 48 3.05 4.56 2.73
CA LEU A 48 3.28 4.18 4.12
C LEU A 48 2.87 5.33 5.04
N GLN A 49 2.02 5.04 6.03
CA GLN A 49 1.59 6.02 7.03
C GLN A 49 2.53 6.03 8.22
N ASP A 50 2.96 4.85 8.65
CA ASP A 50 3.83 4.65 9.81
C ASP A 50 4.45 3.23 9.77
N SER A 51 5.39 2.95 10.66
CA SER A 51 5.91 1.60 10.90
C SER A 51 6.37 1.46 12.35
N PHE A 52 6.12 0.31 12.96
CA PHE A 52 6.58 0.00 14.32
C PHE A 52 6.97 -1.46 14.47
N VAL A 53 7.59 -1.81 15.59
CA VAL A 53 7.90 -3.19 15.97
C VAL A 53 6.89 -3.63 17.02
N ASN A 54 6.23 -4.77 16.83
CA ASN A 54 5.26 -5.29 17.79
C ASN A 54 5.95 -6.02 18.97
N ASP A 55 5.16 -6.51 19.91
CA ASP A 55 5.66 -7.23 21.09
C ASP A 55 6.38 -8.56 20.74
N ASN A 56 6.14 -9.11 19.55
CA ASN A 56 6.80 -10.31 19.04
C ASN A 56 8.15 -10.00 18.35
N GLY A 57 8.52 -8.72 18.21
CA GLY A 57 9.72 -8.30 17.48
C GLY A 57 9.54 -8.20 15.96
N ASP A 58 8.31 -8.35 15.46
CA ASP A 58 8.02 -8.25 14.03
C ASP A 58 7.84 -6.79 13.60
N THR A 59 8.25 -6.48 12.38
CA THR A 59 7.97 -5.17 11.77
C THR A 59 6.53 -5.12 11.25
N VAL A 60 5.79 -4.12 11.69
CA VAL A 60 4.43 -3.81 11.26
C VAL A 60 4.44 -2.54 10.42
N LEU A 61 3.95 -2.65 9.19
CA LEU A 61 3.78 -1.55 8.25
C LEU A 61 2.34 -1.04 8.34
N VAL A 62 2.18 0.26 8.57
CA VAL A 62 0.86 0.91 8.65
C VAL A 62 0.54 1.54 7.31
N LEU A 63 -0.54 1.07 6.70
CA LEU A 63 -0.95 1.44 5.35
C LEU A 63 -2.38 2.01 5.37
N PRO A 64 -2.75 2.89 4.42
CA PRO A 64 -4.13 3.30 4.27
C PRO A 64 -4.98 2.10 3.88
N MET A 65 -6.18 1.99 4.45
CA MET A 65 -7.14 0.99 4.01
C MET A 65 -7.64 1.34 2.61
N LEU A 66 -7.33 0.49 1.62
CA LEU A 66 -7.82 0.67 0.26
C LEU A 66 -9.21 0.08 0.12
N LYS A 67 -10.06 0.76 -0.67
CA LYS A 67 -11.36 0.21 -1.06
C LYS A 67 -11.14 -0.97 -2.01
N LEU A 68 -11.99 -1.98 -1.90
CA LEU A 68 -11.99 -3.10 -2.84
C LEU A 68 -12.14 -2.57 -4.27
N PHE A 69 -11.17 -2.89 -5.12
CA PHE A 69 -11.29 -2.65 -6.55
C PHE A 69 -12.08 -3.79 -7.17
N ASP A 70 -13.34 -3.54 -7.47
CA ASP A 70 -14.18 -4.48 -8.21
C ASP A 70 -14.19 -4.09 -9.69
N CYS A 71 -13.43 -4.83 -10.50
CA CYS A 71 -13.31 -4.64 -11.94
C CYS A 71 -14.61 -4.86 -12.71
N HIS A 72 -15.58 -5.58 -12.13
CA HIS A 72 -16.91 -5.78 -12.71
C HIS A 72 -17.85 -4.62 -12.38
N SER A 73 -17.64 -3.95 -11.24
CA SER A 73 -18.38 -2.75 -10.83
C SER A 73 -17.88 -1.46 -11.49
N VAL A 74 -16.65 -1.44 -12.01
CA VAL A 74 -16.15 -0.32 -12.82
C VAL A 74 -17.10 -0.18 -13.99
N ASN A 75 -17.95 0.84 -13.90
CA ASN A 75 -19.02 1.13 -14.85
C ASN A 75 -18.47 0.91 -16.27
N LYS A 76 -18.98 -0.11 -16.98
CA LYS A 76 -18.41 -0.69 -18.23
C LYS A 76 -18.30 0.30 -19.39
N ASN A 77 -18.56 1.56 -19.15
CA ASN A 77 -18.25 2.66 -20.04
C ASN A 77 -16.73 2.75 -20.29
N ILE A 78 -16.38 2.85 -21.58
CA ILE A 78 -15.01 3.05 -22.06
C ILE A 78 -14.32 4.25 -21.40
N CYS A 79 -15.06 5.30 -21.06
CA CYS A 79 -14.51 6.47 -20.37
C CYS A 79 -14.00 6.14 -18.96
N SER A 80 -14.70 5.28 -18.23
CA SER A 80 -14.27 4.84 -16.89
C SER A 80 -13.02 3.97 -16.98
N ILE A 81 -13.00 3.04 -17.95
CA ILE A 81 -11.84 2.18 -18.23
C ILE A 81 -10.61 3.03 -18.56
N ARG A 82 -10.77 4.01 -19.46
CA ARG A 82 -9.69 4.94 -19.84
C ARG A 82 -9.13 5.68 -18.62
N LYS A 83 -9.99 6.16 -17.71
CA LYS A 83 -9.55 6.85 -16.48
C LYS A 83 -8.74 5.93 -15.57
N THR A 84 -9.23 4.71 -15.33
CA THR A 84 -8.51 3.71 -14.51
C THR A 84 -7.16 3.37 -15.13
N MET A 85 -7.12 3.11 -16.45
CA MET A 85 -5.87 2.83 -17.16
C MET A 85 -4.89 4.00 -17.08
N GLN A 86 -5.37 5.23 -17.20
CA GLN A 86 -4.54 6.42 -17.05
C GLN A 86 -3.91 6.50 -15.65
N GLN A 87 -4.67 6.21 -14.59
CA GLN A 87 -4.16 6.20 -13.21
C GLN A 87 -3.07 5.14 -13.02
N ILE A 88 -3.32 3.92 -13.51
CA ILE A 88 -2.35 2.81 -13.45
C ILE A 88 -1.06 3.19 -14.20
N LEU A 89 -1.18 3.65 -15.44
CA LEU A 89 -0.01 4.02 -16.26
C LEU A 89 0.78 5.18 -15.66
N THR A 90 0.08 6.16 -15.07
CA THR A 90 0.73 7.30 -14.40
C THR A 90 1.51 6.83 -13.17
N GLY A 91 0.93 5.94 -12.36
CA GLY A 91 1.60 5.35 -11.20
C GLY A 91 2.84 4.55 -11.63
N LEU A 92 2.69 3.67 -12.62
CA LEU A 92 3.81 2.87 -13.15
C LEU A 92 4.93 3.74 -13.71
N ALA A 93 4.61 4.77 -14.49
CA ALA A 93 5.61 5.70 -15.02
C ALA A 93 6.37 6.41 -13.89
N ALA A 94 5.67 6.82 -12.82
CA ALA A 94 6.28 7.47 -11.66
C ALA A 94 7.19 6.51 -10.87
N VAL A 95 6.78 5.25 -10.71
CA VAL A 95 7.60 4.19 -10.08
C VAL A 95 8.85 3.92 -10.91
N HIS A 96 8.72 3.72 -12.22
CA HIS A 96 9.85 3.47 -13.11
C HIS A 96 10.87 4.63 -13.08
N ALA A 97 10.42 5.87 -12.99
CA ALA A 97 11.30 7.04 -12.89
C ALA A 97 12.17 7.05 -11.63
N LYS A 98 11.83 6.27 -10.59
CA LYS A 98 12.64 6.12 -9.37
C LYS A 98 13.72 5.04 -9.48
N ASN A 99 13.74 4.23 -10.55
CA ASN A 99 14.63 3.08 -10.71
C ASN A 99 14.62 2.13 -9.50
N ILE A 100 13.43 1.95 -8.91
CA ILE A 100 13.19 1.04 -7.78
C ILE A 100 12.82 -0.35 -8.30
#